data_AF-S4XX56-F1
#
_entry.id   AF-S4XX56-F1
#
_cell.length_a   1.000
_cell.length_b   1.000
_cell.length_c   1.000
_cell.angle_alpha   90.00
_cell.angle_beta   90.00
_cell.angle_gamma   90.00
#
_symmetry.space_group_name_H-M   'P 1'
#
loop_
_entity.id
_entity.type
_entity.pdbx_description
1 polymer ?
#
loop_
_entity_poly.entity_id
_entity_poly.type
_entity_poly.pdbx_seq_one_letter_code
_entity_poly.pdbx_strand_id
1 'polypeptide(L)'
;MDRDARATAPARAAWTHAPSDDAEAPSSEPVSSTTATWFGAPAHIGLVAAALAGFDEESRTVSVQVGGEVVSAALDPAVEPAVVRTALRRHERVIAQREAAGWVVVGALRTTATPGVDEGDEFAIKARRIAMEAAHEISMVTGAASIVLRAYGQIETFAQDITTRASSLHKIIGRMLRLN
;
A
#
# COMPACT_ATOMS: atom_id res chain seq x y z
N MET A 1 2.62 -24.11 -51.10
CA MET A 1 3.60 -23.01 -50.97
C MET A 1 3.73 -22.76 -49.47
N ASP A 2 4.31 -23.64 -48.68
CA ASP A 2 5.66 -24.22 -48.72
C ASP A 2 6.78 -23.16 -48.74
N ARG A 3 7.31 -22.87 -47.54
CA ARG A 3 8.71 -22.50 -47.28
C ARG A 3 9.00 -22.58 -45.78
N ASP A 4 9.66 -23.68 -45.43
CA ASP A 4 10.62 -23.83 -44.34
C ASP A 4 11.52 -22.60 -44.11
N ALA A 5 11.81 -22.30 -42.85
CA ALA A 5 13.14 -21.85 -42.43
C ALA A 5 13.39 -22.16 -40.94
N ARG A 6 14.34 -23.06 -40.71
CA ARG A 6 14.85 -23.58 -39.43
C ARG A 6 15.80 -22.61 -38.72
N ALA A 7 15.91 -22.83 -37.40
CA ALA A 7 17.10 -22.77 -36.52
C ALA A 7 17.83 -21.42 -36.38
N THR A 8 18.37 -21.03 -35.22
CA THR A 8 19.51 -21.69 -34.57
C THR A 8 19.78 -21.05 -33.20
N ALA A 9 20.05 -21.87 -32.17
CA ALA A 9 20.60 -21.46 -30.88
C ALA A 9 22.14 -21.57 -30.89
N PRO A 10 22.83 -20.75 -30.10
CA PRO A 10 24.07 -21.17 -29.43
C PRO A 10 24.07 -20.71 -27.96
N ALA A 11 24.97 -21.07 -27.06
CA ALA A 11 25.84 -22.23 -26.82
C ALA A 11 26.45 -21.93 -25.43
N ARG A 12 26.63 -22.95 -24.59
CA ARG A 12 27.26 -22.87 -23.27
C ARG A 12 28.72 -22.43 -23.40
N ALA A 13 29.19 -21.62 -22.45
CA ALA A 13 30.61 -21.51 -22.14
C ALA A 13 30.80 -21.53 -20.62
N ALA A 14 31.26 -22.68 -20.13
CA ALA A 14 31.83 -22.87 -18.81
C ALA A 14 33.36 -22.76 -18.97
N TRP A 15 33.99 -21.82 -18.26
CA TRP A 15 35.45 -21.74 -18.19
C TRP A 15 35.86 -21.59 -16.72
N THR A 16 36.35 -22.69 -16.20
CA THR A 16 37.12 -22.87 -14.96
C THR A 16 38.55 -22.39 -15.17
N HIS A 17 39.07 -21.54 -14.28
CA HIS A 17 40.50 -21.36 -14.06
C HIS A 17 40.77 -21.01 -12.58
N ALA A 18 41.35 -21.99 -11.88
CA ALA A 18 42.36 -21.84 -10.82
C ALA A 18 43.61 -22.60 -11.33
N PRO A 19 44.82 -22.51 -10.75
CA PRO A 19 45.20 -21.92 -9.45
C PRO A 19 46.52 -21.09 -9.50
N SER A 20 46.89 -20.47 -8.38
CA SER A 20 48.28 -20.52 -7.87
C SER A 20 48.37 -19.92 -6.47
N ASP A 21 48.79 -20.78 -5.54
CA ASP A 21 49.37 -20.45 -4.24
C ASP A 21 50.49 -19.42 -4.37
N ASP A 22 50.46 -18.39 -3.53
CA ASP A 22 51.67 -17.85 -2.93
C ASP A 22 51.38 -17.58 -1.45
N ALA A 23 52.07 -18.36 -0.62
CA ALA A 23 52.01 -18.34 0.83
C ALA A 23 52.95 -17.27 1.36
N GLU A 24 52.41 -16.32 2.12
CA GLU A 24 53.21 -15.51 3.04
C GLU A 24 52.40 -15.29 4.33
N ALA A 25 52.89 -15.89 5.42
CA ALA A 25 52.25 -15.87 6.73
C ALA A 25 52.81 -14.70 7.57
N PRO A 26 51.98 -13.75 8.03
CA PRO A 26 52.37 -12.86 9.11
C PRO A 26 51.94 -13.42 10.48
N SER A 27 52.94 -13.42 11.36
CA SER A 27 52.93 -13.71 12.79
C SER A 27 51.71 -13.21 13.55
N SER A 28 51.04 -14.12 14.26
CA SER A 28 49.98 -13.84 15.22
C SER A 28 50.56 -13.39 16.57
N GLU A 29 50.72 -12.08 16.76
CA GLU A 29 50.72 -11.50 18.10
C GLU A 29 49.26 -11.31 18.56
N PRO A 30 48.84 -11.81 19.73
CA PRO A 30 47.50 -11.54 20.23
C PRO A 30 47.42 -10.08 20.65
N VAL A 31 46.84 -9.25 19.80
CA VAL A 31 46.37 -7.91 20.17
C VAL A 31 45.37 -8.08 21.30
N SER A 32 45.74 -7.60 22.50
CA SER A 32 44.87 -7.46 23.65
C SER A 32 43.60 -6.72 23.26
N SER A 33 42.53 -7.46 23.00
CA SER A 33 41.20 -6.91 22.81
C SER A 33 40.74 -6.35 24.16
N THR A 34 40.75 -5.03 24.28
CA THR A 34 40.01 -4.30 25.31
C THR A 34 38.59 -4.84 25.34
N THR A 35 38.23 -5.50 26.44
CA THR A 35 36.86 -5.87 26.75
C THR A 35 36.04 -4.59 26.87
N ALA A 36 35.36 -4.22 25.79
CA ALA A 36 34.21 -3.34 25.86
C ALA A 36 33.12 -4.11 26.61
N THR A 37 32.94 -3.79 27.88
CA THR A 37 31.86 -4.32 28.71
C THR A 37 30.55 -3.76 28.16
N TRP A 38 29.92 -4.50 27.25
CA TRP A 38 28.61 -4.16 26.71
C TRP A 38 27.55 -4.51 27.76
N PHE A 39 27.25 -3.57 28.65
CA PHE A 39 26.02 -3.65 29.44
C PHE A 39 24.84 -3.27 28.53
N GLY A 40 24.24 -4.29 27.91
CA GLY A 40 22.98 -4.17 27.18
C GLY A 40 22.39 -5.56 27.02
N ALA A 41 21.35 -5.86 27.80
CA ALA A 41 20.53 -7.05 27.59
C ALA A 41 20.07 -7.10 26.12
N PRO A 42 19.95 -8.29 25.49
CA PRO A 42 19.51 -8.36 24.12
C PRO A 42 18.08 -7.81 24.03
N ALA A 43 17.90 -6.70 23.32
CA ALA A 43 16.58 -6.28 22.86
C ALA A 43 16.10 -7.40 21.93
N HIS A 44 15.15 -8.22 22.39
CA HIS A 44 14.41 -9.09 21.50
C HIS A 44 13.54 -8.19 20.61
N ILE A 45 14.12 -7.74 19.50
CA ILE A 45 13.43 -6.97 18.46
C ILE A 45 12.49 -7.94 17.74
N GLY A 46 11.35 -8.21 18.36
CA GLY A 46 10.29 -9.01 17.77
C GLY A 46 9.32 -8.08 17.04
N LEU A 47 9.37 -8.08 15.71
CA LEU A 47 8.29 -7.55 14.87
C LEU A 47 7.27 -8.66 14.65
N VAL A 48 6.00 -8.38 14.92
CA VAL A 48 4.90 -9.33 14.76
C VAL A 48 3.71 -8.68 14.06
N ALA A 49 3.08 -9.44 13.15
CA ALA A 49 1.80 -9.07 12.58
C ALA A 49 0.65 -9.55 13.49
N ALA A 50 0.12 -8.64 14.30
CA ALA A 50 -0.90 -8.91 15.31
C ALA A 50 -2.31 -8.53 14.80
N ALA A 51 -3.33 -9.23 15.30
CA ALA A 51 -4.72 -8.83 15.05
C ALA A 51 -5.14 -7.71 16.01
N LEU A 52 -5.95 -6.77 15.55
CA LEU A 52 -6.50 -5.71 16.40
C LEU A 52 -7.72 -6.22 17.20
N ALA A 53 -7.71 -6.00 18.50
CA ALA A 53 -8.83 -6.27 19.40
C ALA A 53 -9.60 -5.00 19.80
N GLY A 54 -8.92 -3.84 19.83
CA GLY A 54 -9.54 -2.56 20.19
C GLY A 54 -8.58 -1.39 20.05
N PHE A 55 -9.12 -0.17 20.06
CA PHE A 55 -8.34 1.06 20.02
C PHE A 55 -9.00 2.13 20.89
N ASP A 56 -8.24 2.65 21.85
CA ASP A 56 -8.58 3.83 22.64
C ASP A 56 -7.81 5.03 22.09
N GLU A 57 -8.55 5.95 21.48
CA GLU A 57 -8.00 7.13 20.79
C GLU A 57 -7.52 8.20 21.77
N GLU A 58 -8.15 8.33 22.95
CA GLU A 58 -7.80 9.35 23.94
C GLU A 58 -6.45 9.03 24.59
N SER A 59 -6.22 7.76 24.93
CA SER A 59 -4.97 7.29 25.52
C SER A 59 -3.92 6.82 24.51
N ARG A 60 -4.22 6.87 23.19
CA ARG A 60 -3.39 6.30 22.10
C ARG A 60 -2.96 4.86 22.37
N THR A 61 -3.86 4.05 22.94
CA THR A 61 -3.61 2.67 23.33
C THR A 61 -4.34 1.71 22.39
N VAL A 62 -3.60 0.73 21.86
CA VAL A 62 -4.10 -0.29 20.94
C VAL A 62 -4.07 -1.65 21.64
N SER A 63 -5.21 -2.33 21.69
CA SER A 63 -5.27 -3.71 22.14
C SER A 63 -5.01 -4.64 20.96
N VAL A 64 -3.96 -5.46 21.04
CA VAL A 64 -3.55 -6.37 19.97
C VAL A 64 -3.49 -7.81 20.47
N GLN A 65 -3.82 -8.77 19.61
CA GLN A 65 -3.67 -10.19 19.90
C GLN A 65 -2.31 -10.69 19.43
N VAL A 66 -1.46 -11.10 20.37
CA VAL A 66 -0.13 -11.67 20.13
C VAL A 66 -0.05 -13.02 20.82
N GLY A 67 0.24 -14.08 20.07
CA GLY A 67 0.41 -15.43 20.65
C GLY A 67 -0.84 -16.00 21.34
N GLY A 68 -2.03 -15.50 21.04
CA GLY A 68 -3.29 -15.92 21.67
C GLY A 68 -3.70 -15.09 22.89
N GLU A 69 -2.88 -14.14 23.32
CA GLU A 69 -3.19 -13.23 24.41
C GLU A 69 -3.49 -11.82 23.89
N VAL A 70 -4.42 -11.13 24.53
CA VAL A 70 -4.67 -9.70 24.27
C VAL A 70 -3.70 -8.89 25.12
N VAL A 71 -2.83 -8.14 24.45
CA VAL A 71 -1.85 -7.27 25.09
C VAL A 71 -2.12 -5.81 24.72
N SER A 72 -1.86 -4.93 25.68
CA SER A 72 -1.92 -3.49 25.46
C SER A 72 -0.62 -3.01 24.81
N ALA A 73 -0.75 -2.24 23.73
CA ALA A 73 0.36 -1.66 22.98
C ALA A 73 0.17 -0.15 22.81
N ALA A 74 1.24 0.62 22.94
CA ALA A 74 1.21 2.05 22.64
C ALA A 74 1.16 2.26 21.12
N LEU A 75 0.44 3.28 20.65
CA LEU A 75 0.52 3.70 19.26
C LEU A 75 1.75 4.58 19.04
N ASP A 76 2.60 4.20 18.08
CA ASP A 76 3.76 5.01 17.71
C ASP A 76 3.33 6.46 17.34
N PRO A 77 4.06 7.50 17.78
CA PRO A 77 3.72 8.89 17.48
C PRO A 77 3.62 9.21 15.98
N ALA A 78 4.40 8.54 15.14
CA ALA A 78 4.40 8.73 13.69
C ALA A 78 3.20 8.06 13.00
N VAL A 79 2.46 7.20 13.69
CA VAL A 79 1.26 6.56 13.16
C VAL A 79 0.04 7.41 13.49
N GLU A 80 -0.69 7.81 12.45
CA GLU A 80 -1.95 8.52 12.63
C GLU A 80 -3.06 7.60 13.20
N PRO A 81 -3.87 8.07 14.18
CA PRO A 81 -5.01 7.31 14.71
C PRO A 81 -5.99 6.80 13.64
N ALA A 82 -6.15 7.55 12.54
CA ALA A 82 -7.02 7.17 11.43
C ALA A 82 -6.61 5.84 10.75
N VAL A 83 -5.31 5.52 10.76
CA VAL A 83 -4.76 4.27 10.21
C VAL A 83 -5.25 3.08 11.05
N VAL A 84 -5.10 3.15 12.38
CA VAL A 84 -5.55 2.08 13.30
C VAL A 84 -7.06 1.94 13.30
N ARG A 85 -7.80 3.05 13.27
CA ARG A 85 -9.27 3.05 13.18
C ARG A 85 -9.75 2.30 11.93
N THR A 86 -9.11 2.57 10.80
CA THR A 86 -9.42 1.90 9.53
C THR A 86 -9.07 0.42 9.58
N ALA A 87 -7.90 0.08 10.12
CA ALA A 87 -7.47 -1.29 10.26
C ALA A 87 -8.40 -2.09 11.18
N LEU A 88 -8.84 -1.53 12.31
CA LEU A 88 -9.79 -2.15 13.23
C LEU A 88 -11.14 -2.41 12.54
N ARG A 89 -11.67 -1.42 11.82
CA ARG A 89 -12.93 -1.53 11.07
C ARG A 89 -12.88 -2.60 9.97
N ARG A 90 -11.72 -2.77 9.35
CA ARG A 90 -11.52 -3.73 8.25
C ARG A 90 -11.01 -5.09 8.73
N HIS A 91 -10.81 -5.27 10.04
CA HIS A 91 -10.17 -6.45 10.62
C HIS A 91 -8.79 -6.74 10.01
N GLU A 92 -8.06 -5.68 9.65
CA GLU A 92 -6.69 -5.77 9.15
C GLU A 92 -5.71 -6.01 10.30
N ARG A 93 -4.57 -6.62 9.98
CA ARG A 93 -3.48 -6.82 10.95
C ARG A 93 -2.70 -5.53 11.13
N VAL A 94 -2.06 -5.39 12.28
CA VAL A 94 -1.07 -4.33 12.55
C VAL A 94 0.29 -4.92 12.77
N ILE A 95 1.32 -4.14 12.49
CA ILE A 95 2.69 -4.48 12.83
C ILE A 95 2.96 -3.91 14.23
N ALA A 96 3.24 -4.82 15.16
CA ALA A 96 3.64 -4.49 16.52
C ALA A 96 5.12 -4.86 16.70
N GLN A 97 5.86 -3.98 17.35
CA GLN A 97 7.25 -4.16 17.73
C GLN A 97 7.35 -4.30 19.24
N ARG A 98 8.14 -5.27 19.71
CA ARG A 98 8.48 -5.37 21.13
C ARG A 98 9.64 -4.41 21.43
N GLU A 99 9.40 -3.46 22.31
CA GLU A 99 10.40 -2.55 22.86
C GLU A 99 10.66 -2.83 24.34
N ALA A 100 11.66 -2.15 24.92
CA ALA A 100 11.99 -2.27 26.34
C ALA A 100 10.81 -1.82 27.25
N ALA A 101 10.05 -0.81 26.83
CA ALA A 101 8.92 -0.26 27.57
C ALA A 101 7.60 -1.03 27.39
N GLY A 102 7.50 -1.90 26.38
CA GLY A 102 6.27 -2.63 26.07
C GLY A 102 6.10 -2.90 24.57
N TRP A 103 4.88 -3.21 24.16
CA TRP A 103 4.53 -3.33 22.75
C TRP A 103 4.22 -1.96 22.16
N VAL A 104 4.69 -1.72 20.95
CA VAL A 104 4.40 -0.51 20.18
C VAL A 104 3.84 -0.89 18.82
N VAL A 105 2.71 -0.30 18.43
CA VAL A 105 2.14 -0.45 17.09
C VAL A 105 2.78 0.58 16.18
N VAL A 106 3.55 0.11 15.20
CA VAL A 106 4.33 0.93 14.26
C VAL A 106 3.65 1.11 12.91
N GLY A 107 2.54 0.40 12.66
CA GLY A 107 1.73 0.60 11.45
C GLY A 107 0.64 -0.44 11.26
N ALA A 108 -0.25 -0.20 10.29
CA ALA A 108 -1.23 -1.19 9.83
C ALA A 108 -0.71 -1.93 8.60
N LEU A 109 -0.90 -3.25 8.56
CA LEU A 109 -0.57 -4.08 7.41
C LEU A 109 -1.72 -4.02 6.41
N ARG A 110 -1.53 -3.28 5.33
CA ARG A 110 -2.43 -3.31 4.18
C ARG A 110 -1.99 -4.39 3.20
N THR A 111 -2.92 -5.26 2.82
CA THR A 111 -2.67 -6.37 1.87
C THR A 111 -3.42 -6.18 0.56
N THR A 112 -4.27 -5.16 0.46
CA THR A 112 -5.04 -4.82 -0.75
C THR A 112 -4.83 -3.35 -1.09
N ALA A 113 -4.61 -3.06 -2.36
CA ALA A 113 -4.61 -1.70 -2.89
C ALA A 113 -5.94 -1.02 -2.54
N THR A 114 -5.86 0.20 -2.01
CA THR A 114 -7.00 1.03 -1.68
C THR A 114 -7.34 1.89 -2.90
N PRO A 115 -8.55 1.73 -3.50
CA PRO A 115 -8.97 2.59 -4.61
C PRO A 115 -8.81 4.06 -4.26
N GLY A 116 -8.14 4.82 -5.12
CA GLY A 116 -7.92 6.26 -4.93
C GLY A 116 -6.69 6.64 -4.09
N VAL A 117 -5.93 5.67 -3.56
CA VAL A 117 -4.64 5.91 -2.89
C VAL A 117 -3.52 5.15 -3.59
N ASP A 118 -3.78 3.90 -3.94
CA ASP A 118 -2.79 3.01 -4.57
C ASP A 118 -3.11 2.86 -6.07
N GLU A 119 -2.07 2.70 -6.90
CA GLU A 119 -2.23 2.32 -8.31
C GLU A 119 -2.71 0.86 -8.41
N GLY A 120 -3.59 0.57 -9.36
CA GLY A 120 -4.09 -0.78 -9.60
C GLY A 120 -4.70 -0.90 -11.00
N ASP A 121 -4.63 -2.11 -11.57
CA ASP A 121 -5.11 -2.39 -12.92
C ASP A 121 -6.63 -2.33 -13.03
N GLU A 122 -7.34 -2.80 -12.00
CA GLU A 122 -8.80 -2.86 -11.97
C GLU A 122 -9.33 -2.72 -10.53
N PHE A 123 -10.40 -1.92 -10.37
CA PHE A 123 -11.14 -1.79 -9.12
C PHE A 123 -12.64 -2.00 -9.34
N ALA A 124 -13.20 -3.06 -8.75
CA ALA A 124 -14.63 -3.33 -8.77
C ALA A 124 -15.32 -2.76 -7.52
N ILE A 125 -16.11 -1.69 -7.67
CA ILE A 125 -16.88 -1.09 -6.56
C ILE A 125 -18.31 -1.63 -6.57
N LYS A 126 -18.61 -2.57 -5.67
CA LYS A 126 -19.99 -3.08 -5.44
C LYS A 126 -20.53 -2.58 -4.12
N ALA A 127 -21.48 -1.65 -4.17
CA ALA A 127 -22.08 -1.06 -2.97
C ALA A 127 -23.59 -0.84 -3.13
N ARG A 128 -24.31 -0.84 -2.01
CA ARG A 128 -25.71 -0.41 -1.97
C ARG A 128 -25.85 1.08 -2.30
N ARG A 129 -24.86 1.91 -1.97
CA ARG A 129 -24.79 3.34 -2.27
C ARG A 129 -23.33 3.76 -2.42
N ILE A 130 -23.05 4.58 -3.43
CA ILE A 130 -21.77 5.28 -3.60
C ILE A 130 -22.07 6.78 -3.49
N ALA A 131 -21.33 7.48 -2.64
CA ALA A 131 -21.38 8.93 -2.52
C ALA A 131 -19.96 9.47 -2.78
N MET A 132 -19.86 10.49 -3.64
CA MET A 132 -18.60 11.13 -3.99
C MET A 132 -18.71 12.61 -3.62
N GLU A 133 -17.80 13.08 -2.80
CA GLU A 133 -17.69 14.48 -2.38
C GLU A 133 -16.31 14.99 -2.77
N ALA A 134 -16.26 16.14 -3.44
CA ALA A 134 -15.02 16.79 -3.84
C ALA A 134 -15.15 18.30 -3.63
N ALA A 135 -14.06 18.93 -3.18
CA ALA A 135 -14.05 20.37 -2.92
C ALA A 135 -14.13 21.22 -4.20
N HIS A 136 -13.59 20.70 -5.31
CA HIS A 136 -13.39 21.48 -6.54
C HIS A 136 -13.88 20.78 -7.80
N GLU A 137 -13.62 19.49 -7.96
CA GLU A 137 -13.92 18.78 -9.20
C GLU A 137 -14.11 17.27 -8.98
N ILE A 138 -15.05 16.68 -9.72
CA ILE A 138 -15.15 15.23 -9.94
C ILE A 138 -14.98 14.99 -11.44
N SER A 139 -13.95 14.24 -11.83
CA SER A 139 -13.66 13.89 -13.21
C SER A 139 -13.75 12.37 -13.42
N MET A 140 -14.48 11.95 -14.46
CA MET A 140 -14.61 10.57 -14.90
C MET A 140 -14.14 10.49 -16.35
N VAL A 141 -13.03 9.79 -16.59
CA VAL A 141 -12.39 9.73 -17.91
C VAL A 141 -12.25 8.27 -18.34
N THR A 142 -12.58 7.98 -19.60
CA THR A 142 -12.38 6.67 -20.22
C THR A 142 -12.02 6.84 -21.69
N GLY A 143 -10.78 6.48 -22.05
CA GLY A 143 -10.25 6.68 -23.40
C GLY A 143 -10.45 8.13 -23.86
N ALA A 144 -11.29 8.33 -24.88
CA ALA A 144 -11.61 9.64 -25.45
C ALA A 144 -12.89 10.30 -24.88
N ALA A 145 -13.59 9.66 -23.95
CA ALA A 145 -14.78 10.20 -23.32
C ALA A 145 -14.48 10.73 -21.92
N SER A 146 -15.13 11.82 -21.54
CA SER A 146 -15.00 12.38 -20.19
C SER A 146 -16.27 13.07 -19.71
N ILE A 147 -16.55 12.96 -18.42
CA ILE A 147 -17.56 13.75 -17.71
C ILE A 147 -16.86 14.47 -16.57
N VAL A 148 -16.99 15.79 -16.52
CA VAL A 148 -16.37 16.62 -15.48
C VAL A 148 -17.44 17.44 -14.79
N LEU A 149 -17.50 17.34 -13.46
CA LEU A 149 -18.34 18.16 -12.60
C LEU A 149 -17.42 19.14 -11.87
N ARG A 150 -17.57 20.44 -12.15
CA ARG A 150 -16.75 21.48 -11.51
C ARG A 150 -17.54 22.22 -10.44
N ALA A 151 -16.81 22.82 -9.50
CA ALA A 151 -17.36 23.81 -8.60
C ALA A 151 -18.10 24.90 -9.39
N TYR A 152 -19.12 25.51 -8.76
CA TYR A 152 -19.96 26.56 -9.37
C TYR A 152 -20.94 26.09 -10.45
N GLY A 153 -21.30 24.81 -10.45
CA GLY A 153 -22.48 24.30 -11.17
C GLY A 153 -22.27 24.05 -12.67
N GLN A 154 -21.03 23.82 -13.08
CA GLN A 154 -20.70 23.46 -14.45
C GLN A 154 -20.56 21.95 -14.59
N ILE A 155 -21.19 21.39 -15.63
CA ILE A 155 -21.05 19.99 -16.04
C ILE A 155 -20.60 19.99 -17.48
N GLU A 156 -19.46 19.35 -17.74
CA GLU A 156 -18.90 19.16 -19.07
C GLU A 156 -19.00 17.68 -19.44
N THR A 157 -19.46 17.38 -20.64
CA THR A 157 -19.53 16.02 -21.18
C THR A 157 -18.92 16.03 -22.57
N PHE A 158 -17.88 15.23 -22.76
CA PHE A 158 -17.19 15.06 -24.03
C PHE A 158 -17.25 13.60 -24.46
N ALA A 159 -17.76 13.35 -25.66
CA ALA A 159 -17.81 12.03 -26.29
C ALA A 159 -18.03 12.20 -27.81
N GLN A 160 -17.74 11.17 -28.59
CA GLN A 160 -18.07 11.12 -30.02
C GLN A 160 -19.60 11.06 -30.22
N ASP A 161 -20.27 10.21 -29.45
CA ASP A 161 -21.72 10.04 -29.46
C ASP A 161 -22.27 10.12 -28.04
N ILE A 162 -23.34 10.89 -27.84
CA ILE A 162 -24.06 10.99 -26.57
C ILE A 162 -25.47 10.48 -26.78
N THR A 163 -25.81 9.34 -26.15
CA THR A 163 -27.16 8.79 -26.15
C THR A 163 -27.77 8.89 -24.77
N THR A 164 -28.88 9.62 -24.66
CA THR A 164 -29.65 9.75 -23.41
C THR A 164 -31.00 9.06 -23.58
N ARG A 165 -31.37 8.19 -22.63
CA ARG A 165 -32.70 7.54 -22.59
C ARG A 165 -33.34 7.77 -21.23
N ALA A 166 -34.62 8.13 -21.23
CA ALA A 166 -35.43 8.25 -20.01
C ALA A 166 -36.73 7.46 -20.21
N SER A 167 -37.18 6.75 -19.16
CA SER A 167 -38.45 6.00 -19.19
C SER A 167 -39.69 6.90 -19.17
N SER A 168 -39.54 8.17 -18.81
CA SER A 168 -40.63 9.13 -18.71
C SER A 168 -40.27 10.46 -19.40
N LEU A 169 -39.49 11.32 -18.76
CA LEU A 169 -39.17 12.65 -19.28
C LEU A 169 -37.72 13.02 -18.98
N HIS A 170 -37.07 13.66 -19.95
CA HIS A 170 -35.83 14.39 -19.76
C HIS A 170 -36.12 15.89 -19.91
N LYS A 171 -35.85 16.68 -18.86
CA LYS A 171 -36.11 18.13 -18.84
C LYS A 171 -34.80 18.89 -18.86
N ILE A 172 -34.65 19.77 -19.85
CA ILE A 172 -33.51 20.68 -19.95
C ILE A 172 -34.04 22.08 -19.66
N ILE A 173 -33.44 22.75 -18.68
CA ILE A 173 -33.82 24.12 -18.27
C ILE A 173 -32.59 25.00 -18.42
N GLY A 174 -32.74 26.08 -19.17
CA GLY A 174 -31.69 27.07 -19.33
C GLY A 174 -32.28 28.39 -19.77
N ARG A 175 -31.55 29.48 -19.51
CA ARG A 175 -31.90 30.81 -20.06
C ARG A 175 -31.79 30.82 -21.59
N MET A 176 -30.84 30.06 -22.12
CA MET A 176 -30.58 29.90 -23.55
C MET A 176 -30.09 28.48 -23.81
N LEU A 177 -30.66 27.82 -24.82
CA LEU A 177 -30.22 26.52 -25.30
C LEU A 177 -29.75 26.69 -26.73
N ARG A 178 -28.46 26.43 -26.97
CA ARG A 178 -27.89 26.43 -28.32
C ARG A 178 -27.75 24.97 -28.77
N LEU A 179 -28.47 24.64 -29.82
CA LEU A 179 -28.43 23.36 -30.51
C LEU A 179 -27.94 23.64 -31.93
N ASN A 180 -26.98 22.86 -32.42
CA ASN A 180 -26.53 22.92 -33.82
C ASN A 180 -26.84 21.58 -34.47
#